data_AF-A0A5J5ILD1-F1
#
_entry.id   AF-A0A5J5ILD1-F1
#
_cell.length_a   1.000
_cell.length_b   1.000
_cell.length_c   1.000
_cell.angle_alpha   90.00
_cell.angle_beta   90.00
_cell.angle_gamma   90.00
#
_symmetry.space_group_name_H-M   'P 1'
#
loop_
_entity.id
_entity.type
_entity.pdbx_description
1 polymer ?
#
loop_
_entity_poly.entity_id
_entity_poly.type
_entity_poly.pdbx_seq_one_letter_code
_entity_poly.pdbx_strand_id
1 'polypeptide(L)'
;MKNSPEILNELMAISPLLAGLEKVNVFSVPEGYFNELHARITNFAILNNSSPVENINKRNLQEVPAGYFDSLSDSILAKVKAAYPESAGEEISKLSPLLYSLKRENIFAVPEGYFDNLSDLILAKVRTTNAQSAKEEINNLSPMLYALKGENVFTVPEGYFESLAENINQKLKPAAVKVITMKKRTFWLKYAAAAVVTGGIAVTSLEVFRGSSNNSNSSFPGYVQASLQYKTEADVNAGIAKLDDADIAKYLVKNGNVLDNELLINNTDVSEMPSESDYLKDENTLNEYLDKIENKKTSNSTP
;
A
#
# COMPACT_ATOMS: atom_id res chain seq x y z
N MET A 1 -0.79 -15.92 -38.49
CA MET A 1 -1.76 -15.97 -37.36
C MET A 1 -3.10 -16.41 -37.92
N LYS A 2 -3.80 -17.35 -37.28
CA LYS A 2 -5.16 -17.73 -37.70
C LYS A 2 -6.11 -16.56 -37.40
N ASN A 3 -6.98 -16.22 -38.34
CA ASN A 3 -8.04 -15.24 -38.12
C ASN A 3 -9.11 -15.88 -37.24
N SER A 4 -9.05 -15.64 -35.93
CA SER A 4 -10.14 -16.00 -35.03
C SER A 4 -11.30 -15.02 -35.24
N PRO A 5 -12.49 -15.49 -35.65
CA PRO A 5 -13.66 -14.64 -35.87
C PRO A 5 -14.13 -13.99 -34.56
N GLU A 6 -13.88 -14.65 -33.44
CA GLU A 6 -14.19 -14.17 -32.08
C GLU A 6 -13.42 -12.88 -31.73
N ILE A 7 -12.11 -12.86 -31.97
CA ILE A 7 -11.27 -11.68 -31.73
C ILE A 7 -11.69 -10.50 -32.60
N LEU A 8 -12.12 -10.74 -33.85
CA LEU A 8 -12.60 -9.68 -34.73
C LEU A 8 -13.93 -9.08 -34.23
N ASN A 9 -14.84 -9.91 -33.74
CA ASN A 9 -16.11 -9.45 -33.17
C ASN A 9 -15.90 -8.65 -31.87
N GLU A 10 -15.00 -9.12 -31.00
CA GLU A 10 -14.61 -8.40 -29.79
C GLU A 10 -13.96 -7.04 -30.11
N LEU A 11 -13.00 -7.00 -31.05
CA LEU A 11 -12.38 -5.74 -31.47
C LEU A 11 -13.39 -4.79 -32.12
N MET A 12 -14.33 -5.28 -32.92
CA MET A 12 -15.37 -4.44 -33.53
C MET A 12 -16.29 -3.83 -32.47
N ALA A 13 -16.58 -4.55 -31.39
CA ALA A 13 -17.37 -4.05 -30.27
C ALA A 13 -16.61 -2.99 -29.44
N ILE A 14 -15.29 -3.13 -29.29
CA ILE A 14 -14.45 -2.22 -28.49
C ILE A 14 -14.02 -0.99 -29.30
N SER A 15 -13.57 -1.18 -30.54
CA SER A 15 -13.14 -0.11 -31.44
C SER A 15 -13.29 -0.52 -32.91
N PRO A 16 -14.33 -0.01 -33.61
CA PRO A 16 -14.53 -0.24 -35.04
C PRO A 16 -13.35 0.24 -35.89
N LEU A 17 -12.64 1.28 -35.44
CA LEU A 17 -11.46 1.82 -36.11
C LEU A 17 -10.33 0.79 -36.08
N LEU A 18 -10.01 0.22 -34.91
CA LEU A 18 -8.94 -0.77 -34.78
C LEU A 18 -9.30 -2.08 -35.50
N ALA A 19 -10.58 -2.47 -35.50
CA ALA A 19 -11.06 -3.65 -36.21
C ALA A 19 -10.90 -3.52 -37.74
N GLY A 20 -10.95 -2.29 -38.28
CA GLY A 20 -10.77 -1.99 -39.69
C GLY A 20 -9.32 -1.84 -40.16
N LEU A 21 -8.33 -1.85 -39.25
CA LEU A 21 -6.92 -1.75 -39.62
C LEU A 21 -6.42 -3.05 -40.25
N GLU A 22 -5.66 -2.91 -41.34
CA GLU A 22 -4.97 -4.02 -41.96
C GLU A 22 -3.91 -4.57 -40.99
N LYS A 23 -3.87 -5.90 -40.78
CA LYS A 23 -2.92 -6.56 -39.89
C LYS A 23 -1.52 -6.64 -40.53
N VAL A 24 -0.92 -5.49 -40.77
CA VAL A 24 0.44 -5.34 -41.32
C VAL A 24 1.40 -5.08 -40.18
N ASN A 25 2.55 -5.75 -40.20
CA ASN A 25 3.63 -5.41 -39.29
C ASN A 25 4.23 -4.05 -39.70
N VAL A 26 3.96 -3.00 -38.91
CA VAL A 26 4.51 -1.65 -39.12
C VAL A 26 5.95 -1.49 -38.61
N PHE A 27 6.49 -2.51 -37.95
CA PHE A 27 7.85 -2.50 -37.44
C PHE A 27 8.76 -3.34 -38.34
N SER A 28 9.59 -2.65 -39.13
CA SER A 28 10.68 -3.26 -39.88
C SER A 28 12.02 -2.88 -39.26
N VAL A 29 12.87 -3.87 -39.00
CA VAL A 29 14.27 -3.60 -38.67
C VAL A 29 15.09 -3.46 -39.95
N PRO A 30 16.13 -2.60 -39.97
CA PRO A 30 17.08 -2.56 -41.09
C PRO A 30 17.74 -3.92 -41.32
N GLU A 31 18.12 -4.18 -42.57
CA GLU A 31 18.89 -5.37 -42.93
C GLU A 31 20.19 -5.43 -42.10
N GLY A 32 20.48 -6.58 -41.51
CA GLY A 32 21.66 -6.77 -40.67
C GLY A 32 21.57 -6.23 -39.24
N TYR A 33 20.44 -5.65 -38.81
CA TYR A 33 20.24 -5.15 -37.43
C TYR A 33 20.65 -6.18 -36.36
N PHE A 34 20.22 -7.43 -36.53
CA PHE A 34 20.52 -8.50 -35.57
C PHE A 34 21.94 -9.06 -35.69
N ASN A 35 22.64 -8.85 -36.80
CA ASN A 35 24.01 -9.33 -36.99
C ASN A 35 24.99 -8.55 -36.10
N GLU A 36 24.74 -7.26 -35.89
CA GLU A 36 25.57 -6.40 -35.04
C GLU A 36 25.03 -6.23 -33.63
N LEU A 37 23.78 -6.64 -33.36
CA LEU A 37 23.11 -6.43 -32.09
C LEU A 37 23.90 -7.02 -30.91
N HIS A 38 24.45 -8.22 -31.08
CA HIS A 38 25.27 -8.86 -30.04
C HIS A 38 26.50 -8.03 -29.69
N ALA A 39 27.24 -7.55 -30.69
CA ALA A 39 28.42 -6.72 -30.50
C ALA A 39 28.09 -5.36 -29.87
N ARG A 40 26.94 -4.77 -30.21
CA ARG A 40 26.47 -3.50 -29.61
C ARG A 40 26.10 -3.68 -28.15
N ILE A 41 25.39 -4.75 -27.78
CA ILE A 41 25.00 -5.03 -26.40
C ILE A 41 26.23 -5.33 -25.54
N THR A 42 27.18 -6.12 -26.03
CA THR A 42 28.41 -6.43 -25.28
C THR A 42 29.29 -5.20 -25.12
N ASN A 43 29.48 -4.39 -26.16
CA ASN A 43 30.23 -3.14 -26.04
C ASN A 43 29.57 -2.17 -25.06
N PHE A 44 28.24 -2.03 -25.09
CA PHE A 44 27.51 -1.19 -24.14
C PHE A 44 27.68 -1.67 -22.69
N ALA A 45 27.59 -2.98 -22.45
CA ALA A 45 27.80 -3.56 -21.12
C ALA A 45 29.24 -3.40 -20.63
N ILE A 46 30.24 -3.58 -21.50
CA ILE A 46 31.66 -3.40 -21.17
C ILE A 46 31.97 -1.94 -20.83
N LEU A 47 31.44 -0.98 -21.59
CA LEU A 47 31.64 0.45 -21.36
C LEU A 47 30.97 0.95 -20.08
N ASN A 48 29.84 0.35 -19.68
CA ASN A 48 29.07 0.83 -18.52
C ASN A 48 29.38 0.08 -17.21
N ASN A 49 29.98 -1.11 -17.26
CA ASN A 49 30.34 -1.88 -16.05
C ASN A 49 31.81 -1.73 -15.63
N SER A 50 32.62 -0.93 -16.33
CA SER A 50 34.06 -0.77 -16.06
C SER A 50 34.42 0.68 -15.73
N SER A 51 34.54 1.02 -14.44
CA SER A 51 35.25 2.24 -14.01
C SER A 51 36.78 2.04 -14.07
N PRO A 52 37.57 3.13 -14.04
CA PRO A 52 38.25 3.76 -15.17
C PRO A 52 39.69 3.24 -15.32
N VAL A 53 40.03 2.58 -16.43
CA VAL A 53 41.45 2.31 -16.74
C VAL A 53 41.70 2.51 -18.24
N GLU A 54 42.34 3.64 -18.51
CA GLU A 54 43.44 3.83 -19.47
C GLU A 54 43.51 2.88 -20.67
N ASN A 55 43.41 3.47 -21.87
CA ASN A 55 43.69 2.88 -23.19
C ASN A 55 42.58 2.08 -23.86
N ILE A 56 41.46 2.75 -24.15
CA ILE A 56 40.72 2.45 -25.37
C ILE A 56 41.11 3.52 -26.39
N ASN A 57 41.87 3.11 -27.40
CA ASN A 57 42.17 3.94 -28.57
C ASN A 57 40.88 4.65 -29.03
N LYS A 58 40.90 5.99 -29.05
CA LYS A 58 39.90 6.89 -29.67
C LYS A 58 39.72 6.56 -31.16
N ARG A 59 39.10 5.44 -31.48
CA ARG A 59 38.73 5.11 -32.86
C ARG A 59 37.23 4.94 -32.88
N ASN A 60 36.59 6.06 -33.23
CA ASN A 60 35.14 6.24 -33.43
C ASN A 60 34.30 6.62 -32.21
N LEU A 61 34.81 7.49 -31.33
CA LEU A 61 33.89 8.49 -30.78
C LEU A 61 33.71 9.53 -31.88
N GLN A 62 32.46 9.84 -32.25
CA GLN A 62 32.17 11.01 -33.09
C GLN A 62 32.76 12.23 -32.38
N GLU A 63 33.96 12.66 -32.79
CA GLU A 63 34.55 13.89 -32.30
C GLU A 63 33.70 15.02 -32.86
N VAL A 64 32.93 15.66 -31.98
CA VAL A 64 32.23 16.89 -32.32
C VAL A 64 33.26 17.94 -32.75
N PRO A 65 32.95 18.75 -33.78
CA PRO A 65 33.84 19.79 -34.24
C PRO A 65 34.33 20.68 -33.10
N ALA A 66 35.60 21.12 -33.18
CA ALA A 66 36.15 22.08 -32.22
C ALA A 66 35.26 23.33 -32.18
N GLY A 67 34.81 23.70 -30.98
CA GLY A 67 33.89 24.83 -30.76
C GLY A 67 32.40 24.55 -30.98
N TYR A 68 31.99 23.30 -31.22
CA TYR A 68 30.56 22.91 -31.32
C TYR A 68 29.77 23.36 -30.07
N PHE A 69 30.33 23.18 -28.88
CA PHE A 69 29.69 23.55 -27.63
C PHE A 69 29.73 25.06 -27.34
N ASP A 70 30.65 25.81 -27.94
CA ASP A 70 30.79 27.26 -27.70
C ASP A 70 29.56 28.04 -28.21
N SER A 71 28.89 27.54 -29.25
CA SER A 71 27.67 28.13 -29.83
C SER A 71 26.40 27.31 -29.60
N LEU A 72 26.49 26.16 -28.94
CA LEU A 72 25.35 25.27 -28.71
C LEU A 72 24.30 25.95 -27.83
N SER A 73 24.73 26.59 -26.75
CA SER A 73 23.84 27.29 -25.81
C SER A 73 23.05 28.40 -26.52
N ASP A 74 23.73 29.23 -27.31
CA ASP A 74 23.11 30.31 -28.07
C ASP A 74 22.17 29.78 -29.14
N SER A 75 22.54 28.69 -29.82
CA SER A 75 21.71 28.01 -30.82
C SER A 75 20.44 27.41 -30.21
N ILE A 76 20.56 26.73 -29.06
CA ILE A 76 19.41 26.19 -28.33
C ILE A 76 18.50 27.33 -27.87
N LEU A 77 19.06 28.39 -27.27
CA LEU A 77 18.28 29.54 -26.81
C LEU A 77 17.58 30.27 -27.97
N ALA A 78 18.27 30.48 -29.09
CA ALA A 78 17.67 31.07 -30.28
C ALA A 78 16.52 30.21 -30.82
N LYS A 79 16.68 28.87 -30.81
CA LYS A 79 15.65 27.93 -31.27
C LYS A 79 14.46 27.86 -30.30
N VAL A 80 14.71 27.93 -28.99
CA VAL A 80 13.66 28.03 -27.96
C VAL A 80 12.90 29.34 -28.10
N LYS A 81 13.58 30.48 -28.24
CA LYS A 81 12.93 31.79 -28.47
C LYS A 81 12.13 31.86 -29.77
N ALA A 82 12.56 31.13 -30.81
CA ALA A 82 11.82 31.03 -32.06
C ALA A 82 10.58 30.12 -31.94
N ALA A 83 10.66 29.06 -31.12
CA ALA A 83 9.58 28.10 -30.92
C ALA A 83 8.54 28.54 -29.88
N TYR A 84 8.96 29.28 -28.85
CA TYR A 84 8.12 29.73 -27.74
C TYR A 84 8.11 31.27 -27.71
N PRO A 85 6.94 31.92 -27.85
CA PRO A 85 6.86 33.38 -27.75
C PRO A 85 7.23 33.87 -26.34
N GLU A 86 7.91 35.01 -26.26
CA GLU A 86 8.49 35.58 -25.02
C GLU A 86 7.45 36.06 -23.98
N SER A 87 6.16 35.99 -24.30
CA SER A 87 5.07 36.44 -23.44
C SER A 87 3.97 35.40 -23.36
N ALA A 88 3.58 35.06 -22.12
CA ALA A 88 2.45 34.17 -21.84
C ALA A 88 1.16 34.60 -22.55
N GLY A 89 0.98 35.91 -22.83
CA GLY A 89 -0.17 36.41 -23.58
C GLY A 89 -0.15 35.99 -25.05
N GLU A 90 1.02 36.00 -25.69
CA GLU A 90 1.17 35.57 -27.09
C GLU A 90 1.12 34.04 -27.22
N GLU A 91 1.63 33.32 -26.21
CA GLU A 91 1.51 31.86 -26.12
C GLU A 91 0.03 31.44 -26.07
N ILE A 92 -0.75 32.01 -25.15
CA ILE A 92 -2.18 31.72 -25.01
C ILE A 92 -2.93 32.13 -26.29
N SER A 93 -2.57 33.24 -26.94
CA SER A 93 -3.15 33.63 -28.23
C SER A 93 -2.93 32.60 -29.34
N LYS A 94 -1.78 31.91 -29.36
CA LYS A 94 -1.46 30.88 -30.35
C LYS A 94 -2.08 29.53 -30.00
N LEU A 95 -2.04 29.15 -28.73
CA LEU A 95 -2.53 27.85 -28.25
C LEU A 95 -4.06 27.79 -28.16
N SER A 96 -4.70 28.89 -27.75
CA SER A 96 -6.15 28.97 -27.62
C SER A 96 -6.66 30.40 -27.85
N PRO A 97 -6.99 30.75 -29.10
CA PRO A 97 -7.57 32.05 -29.43
C PRO A 97 -8.85 32.37 -28.64
N LEU A 98 -9.61 31.33 -28.28
CA LEU A 98 -10.82 31.43 -27.46
C LEU A 98 -10.50 31.84 -26.01
N LEU A 99 -9.49 31.25 -25.39
CA LEU A 99 -9.09 31.65 -24.03
C LEU A 99 -8.43 33.03 -24.03
N TYR A 100 -7.70 33.37 -25.09
CA TYR A 100 -7.14 34.71 -25.27
C TYR A 100 -8.24 35.78 -25.40
N SER A 101 -9.33 35.50 -26.12
CA SER A 101 -10.44 36.44 -26.25
C SER A 101 -11.21 36.64 -24.93
N LEU A 102 -11.22 35.64 -24.04
CA LEU A 102 -11.85 35.71 -22.71
C LEU A 102 -11.03 36.51 -21.68
N LYS A 103 -9.79 36.91 -22.01
CA LYS A 103 -8.99 37.99 -21.40
C LYS A 103 -9.23 38.28 -19.89
N ARG A 104 -9.19 37.24 -19.04
CA ARG A 104 -9.36 37.34 -17.57
C ARG A 104 -10.71 37.87 -17.10
N GLU A 105 -11.76 37.82 -17.92
CA GLU A 105 -13.12 38.05 -17.43
C GLU A 105 -13.59 36.84 -16.62
N ASN A 106 -14.15 37.12 -15.44
CA ASN A 106 -14.73 36.08 -14.59
C ASN A 106 -16.07 35.63 -15.18
N ILE A 107 -16.04 34.56 -15.99
CA ILE A 107 -17.24 33.93 -16.57
C ILE A 107 -18.11 33.20 -15.55
N PHE A 108 -17.66 33.07 -14.29
CA PHE A 108 -18.40 32.43 -13.21
C PHE A 108 -19.12 33.45 -12.31
N ALA A 109 -19.35 34.67 -12.80
CA ALA A 109 -20.15 35.66 -12.09
C ALA A 109 -21.64 35.31 -12.18
N VAL A 110 -22.30 35.23 -11.03
CA VAL A 110 -23.76 35.17 -10.98
C VAL A 110 -24.34 36.54 -11.33
N PRO A 111 -25.52 36.61 -11.98
CA PRO A 111 -26.22 37.87 -12.20
C PRO A 111 -26.45 38.64 -10.89
N GLU A 112 -26.46 39.97 -10.99
CA GLU A 112 -26.82 40.84 -9.86
C GLU A 112 -28.22 40.43 -9.33
N GLY A 113 -28.32 40.21 -8.03
CA GLY A 113 -29.56 39.79 -7.36
C GLY A 113 -29.95 38.31 -7.52
N TYR A 114 -29.07 37.44 -8.06
CA TYR A 114 -29.33 35.99 -8.18
C TYR A 114 -29.78 35.34 -6.85
N PHE A 115 -29.19 35.77 -5.74
CA PHE A 115 -29.47 35.21 -4.42
C PHE A 115 -30.68 35.83 -3.71
N ASP A 116 -31.20 36.97 -4.17
CA ASP A 116 -32.27 37.71 -3.46
C ASP A 116 -33.58 36.93 -3.41
N ASN A 117 -33.88 36.17 -4.47
CA ASN A 117 -35.11 35.37 -4.59
C ASN A 117 -34.86 33.85 -4.57
N LEU A 118 -33.60 33.42 -4.36
CA LEU A 118 -33.23 32.00 -4.45
C LEU A 118 -33.91 31.17 -3.36
N SER A 119 -34.00 31.70 -2.14
CA SER A 119 -34.67 31.04 -1.02
C SER A 119 -36.16 30.81 -1.30
N ASP A 120 -36.85 31.83 -1.80
CA ASP A 120 -38.27 31.75 -2.13
C ASP A 120 -38.52 30.80 -3.31
N LEU A 121 -37.66 30.82 -4.33
CA LEU A 121 -37.71 29.90 -5.45
C LEU A 121 -37.50 28.44 -5.01
N ILE A 122 -36.53 28.18 -4.14
CA ILE A 122 -36.30 26.83 -3.59
C ILE A 122 -37.51 26.38 -2.78
N LEU A 123 -38.04 27.22 -1.89
CA LEU A 123 -39.23 26.88 -1.09
C LEU A 123 -40.46 26.65 -1.96
N ALA A 124 -40.66 27.45 -3.01
CA ALA A 124 -41.72 27.23 -3.98
C ALA A 124 -41.54 25.88 -4.70
N LYS A 125 -40.32 25.58 -5.16
CA LYS A 125 -39.99 24.31 -5.83
C LYS A 125 -40.25 23.12 -4.91
N VAL A 126 -39.77 23.15 -3.67
CA VAL A 126 -39.96 22.10 -2.66
C VAL A 126 -41.45 21.88 -2.36
N ARG A 127 -42.24 22.95 -2.26
CA ARG A 127 -43.70 22.84 -2.10
C ARG A 127 -44.39 22.25 -3.33
N THR A 128 -43.91 22.54 -4.54
CA THR A 128 -44.46 21.92 -5.76
C THR A 128 -44.08 20.45 -5.92
N THR A 129 -42.87 20.05 -5.50
CA THR A 129 -42.42 18.66 -5.57
C THR A 129 -43.04 17.81 -4.45
N ASN A 130 -43.20 18.40 -3.26
CA ASN A 130 -43.82 17.75 -2.09
C ASN A 130 -45.26 18.22 -1.90
N ALA A 131 -45.98 18.50 -2.99
CA ALA A 131 -47.37 18.97 -2.96
C ALA A 131 -48.35 17.92 -2.40
N GLN A 132 -47.86 16.72 -2.12
CA GLN A 132 -48.60 15.68 -1.42
C GLN A 132 -48.53 15.96 0.08
N SER A 133 -49.69 15.94 0.75
CA SER A 133 -49.72 15.95 2.20
C SER A 133 -48.84 14.81 2.73
N ALA A 134 -48.17 14.95 3.88
CA ALA A 134 -47.43 13.84 4.51
C ALA A 134 -48.28 12.55 4.62
N LYS A 135 -49.60 12.70 4.70
CA LYS A 135 -50.57 11.61 4.66
C LYS A 135 -50.62 10.89 3.29
N GLU A 136 -50.59 11.63 2.20
CA GLU A 136 -50.61 11.13 0.82
C GLU A 136 -49.24 10.55 0.43
N GLU A 137 -48.15 11.15 0.89
CA GLU A 137 -46.79 10.63 0.71
C GLU A 137 -46.62 9.25 1.35
N ILE A 138 -47.05 9.08 2.61
CA ILE A 138 -46.97 7.78 3.30
C ILE A 138 -47.86 6.73 2.61
N ASN A 139 -49.04 7.13 2.12
CA ASN A 139 -49.91 6.23 1.35
C ASN A 139 -49.25 5.77 0.04
N ASN A 140 -48.53 6.66 -0.65
CA ASN A 140 -47.83 6.31 -1.89
C ASN A 140 -46.57 5.48 -1.65
N LEU A 141 -45.75 5.84 -0.65
CA LEU A 141 -44.52 5.14 -0.34
C LEU A 141 -44.76 3.76 0.31
N SER A 142 -45.77 3.68 1.16
CA SER A 142 -46.02 2.49 1.97
C SER A 142 -47.53 2.33 2.25
N PRO A 143 -48.31 1.84 1.28
CA PRO A 143 -49.75 1.61 1.46
C PRO A 143 -50.07 0.73 2.67
N MET A 144 -49.18 -0.23 2.98
CA MET A 144 -49.32 -1.10 4.14
C MET A 144 -49.18 -0.34 5.46
N LEU A 145 -48.16 0.52 5.61
CA LEU A 145 -47.98 1.32 6.83
C LEU A 145 -49.07 2.38 6.98
N TYR A 146 -49.54 2.94 5.85
CA TYR A 146 -50.69 3.82 5.84
C TYR A 146 -51.96 3.10 6.33
N ALA A 147 -52.18 1.84 5.93
CA ALA A 147 -53.29 1.03 6.39
C ALA A 147 -53.21 0.72 7.90
N LEU A 148 -52.00 0.57 8.46
CA LEU A 148 -51.75 0.37 9.89
C LEU A 148 -51.77 1.68 10.70
N LYS A 149 -52.06 2.83 10.09
CA LYS A 149 -52.04 4.13 10.76
C LYS A 149 -53.08 4.18 11.87
N GLY A 150 -52.62 4.12 13.12
CA GLY A 150 -53.46 4.20 14.31
C GLY A 150 -53.72 2.85 14.99
N GLU A 151 -53.17 1.76 14.47
CA GLU A 151 -53.19 0.46 15.14
C GLU A 151 -51.96 0.30 16.05
N ASN A 152 -52.20 -0.13 17.29
CA ASN A 152 -51.13 -0.47 18.22
C ASN A 152 -50.66 -1.90 17.96
N VAL A 153 -49.50 -2.04 17.30
CA VAL A 153 -48.87 -3.34 16.98
C VAL A 153 -48.19 -4.00 18.18
N PHE A 154 -48.09 -3.30 19.31
CA PHE A 154 -47.48 -3.82 20.54
C PHE A 154 -48.56 -4.20 21.54
N THR A 155 -49.09 -5.40 21.39
CA THR A 155 -49.99 -6.00 22.38
C THR A 155 -49.23 -7.04 23.20
N VAL A 156 -49.46 -7.06 24.51
CA VAL A 156 -49.01 -8.14 25.38
C VAL A 156 -50.14 -9.17 25.51
N PRO A 157 -49.82 -10.48 25.64
CA PRO A 157 -50.82 -11.49 25.96
C PRO A 157 -51.57 -11.16 27.25
N GLU A 158 -52.85 -11.55 27.31
CA GLU A 158 -53.66 -11.41 28.52
C GLU A 158 -52.98 -12.13 29.71
N GLY A 159 -52.86 -11.44 30.84
CA GLY A 159 -52.20 -11.99 32.03
C GLY A 159 -50.66 -12.05 31.96
N TYR A 160 -50.02 -11.44 30.95
CA TYR A 160 -48.55 -11.37 30.86
C TYR A 160 -47.92 -10.80 32.14
N PHE A 161 -48.42 -9.66 32.61
CA PHE A 161 -47.89 -9.01 33.82
C PHE A 161 -48.27 -9.73 35.12
N GLU A 162 -49.43 -10.42 35.14
CA GLU A 162 -49.87 -11.21 36.30
C GLU A 162 -48.95 -12.42 36.52
N SER A 163 -48.59 -13.13 35.45
CA SER A 163 -47.69 -14.28 35.53
C SER A 163 -46.20 -13.91 35.63
N LEU A 164 -45.83 -12.67 35.27
CA LEU A 164 -44.44 -12.22 35.26
C LEU A 164 -43.81 -12.25 36.66
N ALA A 165 -44.52 -11.71 37.66
CA ALA A 165 -44.04 -11.68 39.04
C ALA A 165 -43.83 -13.09 39.60
N GLU A 166 -44.73 -14.02 39.31
CA GLU A 166 -44.64 -15.40 39.78
C GLU A 166 -43.48 -16.16 39.10
N ASN A 167 -43.33 -16.00 37.78
CA ASN A 167 -42.23 -16.59 37.01
C ASN A 167 -40.85 -16.10 37.47
N ILE A 168 -40.71 -14.80 37.76
CA ILE A 168 -39.47 -14.23 38.28
C ILE A 168 -39.17 -14.83 39.67
N ASN A 169 -40.15 -14.85 40.57
CA ASN A 169 -39.97 -15.40 41.91
C ASN A 169 -39.66 -16.91 41.89
N GLN A 170 -40.24 -17.68 40.97
CA GLN A 170 -39.95 -19.10 40.81
C GLN A 170 -38.51 -19.34 40.33
N LYS A 171 -38.01 -18.51 39.41
CA LYS A 171 -36.61 -18.58 38.92
C LYS A 171 -35.60 -18.11 39.96
N LEU A 172 -35.99 -17.24 40.88
CA LEU A 172 -35.12 -16.73 41.95
C LEU A 172 -35.07 -17.62 43.20
N LYS A 173 -35.93 -18.64 43.32
CA LYS A 173 -35.84 -19.61 44.42
C LYS A 173 -34.51 -20.37 44.30
N PRO A 174 -33.58 -20.23 45.27
CA PRO A 174 -32.33 -20.96 45.22
C PRO A 174 -32.64 -22.46 45.34
N ALA A 175 -32.43 -23.22 44.26
CA ALA A 175 -32.39 -24.67 44.35
C ALA A 175 -31.34 -25.03 45.40
N ALA A 176 -31.65 -25.94 46.32
CA ALA A 176 -30.72 -26.38 47.35
C ALA A 176 -29.47 -27.00 46.70
N VAL A 177 -28.45 -26.19 46.45
CA VAL A 177 -27.21 -26.64 45.83
C VAL A 177 -26.47 -27.46 46.88
N LYS A 178 -26.31 -28.76 46.61
CA LYS A 178 -25.55 -29.68 47.46
C LYS A 178 -24.10 -29.20 47.54
N VAL A 179 -23.72 -28.62 48.67
CA VAL A 179 -22.33 -28.21 48.94
C VAL A 179 -21.48 -29.47 49.03
N ILE A 180 -20.69 -29.76 47.99
CA ILE A 180 -19.75 -30.87 47.95
C ILE A 180 -18.36 -30.33 48.30
N THR A 181 -17.81 -30.72 49.44
CA THR A 181 -16.45 -30.35 49.82
C THR A 181 -15.44 -31.13 48.97
N MET A 182 -14.56 -30.44 48.24
CA MET A 182 -13.50 -31.09 47.47
C MET A 182 -12.32 -31.45 48.38
N LYS A 183 -11.94 -32.73 48.44
CA LYS A 183 -10.71 -33.17 49.14
C LYS A 183 -9.49 -32.88 48.25
N LYS A 184 -8.44 -32.26 48.82
CA LYS A 184 -7.18 -32.00 48.10
C LYS A 184 -6.48 -33.31 47.76
N ARG A 185 -6.33 -33.60 46.47
CA ARG A 185 -5.59 -34.78 45.97
C ARG A 185 -4.09 -34.52 46.13
N THR A 186 -3.44 -35.22 47.04
CA THR A 186 -1.98 -35.09 47.23
C THR A 186 -1.25 -35.91 46.16
N PHE A 187 -0.53 -35.21 45.27
CA PHE A 187 0.19 -35.83 44.14
C PHE A 187 1.61 -36.30 44.49
N TRP A 188 2.04 -36.21 45.74
CA TRP A 188 3.41 -36.52 46.15
C TRP A 188 3.83 -37.97 45.87
N LEU A 189 2.91 -38.93 45.99
CA LEU A 189 3.20 -40.34 45.65
C LEU A 189 3.60 -40.53 44.19
N LYS A 190 3.11 -39.69 43.26
CA LYS A 190 3.50 -39.76 41.85
C LYS A 190 4.95 -39.29 41.65
N TYR A 191 5.40 -38.30 42.41
CA TYR A 191 6.78 -37.82 42.39
C TYR A 191 7.74 -38.81 43.04
N ALA A 192 7.34 -39.48 44.13
CA ALA A 192 8.15 -40.54 44.74
C ALA A 192 8.34 -41.73 43.78
N ALA A 193 7.27 -42.17 43.10
CA ALA A 193 7.37 -43.20 42.07
C ALA A 193 8.28 -42.77 40.91
N ALA A 194 8.17 -41.53 40.44
CA ALA A 194 9.05 -41.00 39.39
C ALA A 194 10.52 -41.00 39.84
N ALA A 195 10.83 -40.57 41.06
CA ALA A 195 12.19 -40.56 41.60
C ALA A 195 12.83 -41.96 41.65
N VAL A 196 12.05 -42.98 42.04
CA VAL A 196 12.51 -44.38 42.04
C VAL A 196 12.77 -44.87 40.61
N VAL A 197 11.89 -44.55 39.66
CA VAL A 197 12.07 -44.91 38.25
C VAL A 197 13.30 -44.21 37.66
N THR A 198 13.48 -42.91 37.89
CA THR A 198 14.65 -42.17 37.42
C THR A 198 15.94 -42.66 38.07
N GLY A 199 15.91 -43.03 39.36
CA GLY A 199 17.06 -43.64 40.04
C GLY A 199 17.43 -45.00 39.47
N GLY A 200 16.43 -45.85 39.20
CA GLY A 200 16.62 -47.15 38.55
C GLY A 200 17.21 -47.01 37.14
N ILE A 201 16.70 -46.06 36.34
CA ILE A 201 17.24 -45.76 35.00
C ILE A 201 18.67 -45.22 35.11
N ALA A 202 18.96 -44.31 36.04
CA ALA A 202 20.30 -43.76 36.22
C ALA A 202 21.32 -44.86 36.58
N VAL A 203 20.98 -45.75 37.53
CA VAL A 203 21.88 -46.84 37.94
C VAL A 203 22.09 -47.85 36.81
N THR A 204 21.02 -48.26 36.12
CA THR A 204 21.11 -49.20 34.99
C THR A 204 21.85 -48.60 33.78
N SER A 205 21.63 -47.31 33.47
CA SER A 205 22.35 -46.63 32.39
C SER A 205 23.84 -46.47 32.67
N LEU A 206 24.25 -46.29 33.93
CA LEU A 206 25.67 -46.21 34.30
C LEU A 206 26.40 -47.56 34.11
N GLU A 207 25.69 -48.67 34.29
CA GLU A 207 26.23 -50.02 34.08
C GLU A 207 26.32 -50.38 32.58
N VAL A 208 25.36 -49.91 31.78
CA VAL A 208 25.38 -50.04 30.30
C VAL A 208 26.43 -49.13 29.65
N PHE A 209 26.66 -47.92 30.18
CA PHE A 209 27.67 -46.98 29.65
C PHE A 209 29.12 -47.44 29.93
N ARG A 210 29.34 -48.26 30.98
CA ARG A 210 30.63 -48.94 31.20
C ARG A 210 30.88 -50.11 30.24
N GLY A 211 29.85 -50.63 29.58
CA GLY A 211 29.90 -51.82 28.71
C GLY A 211 29.68 -51.57 27.22
N SER A 212 29.53 -50.32 26.76
CA SER A 212 29.23 -50.06 25.35
C SER A 212 29.85 -48.76 24.84
N SER A 213 31.04 -48.90 24.24
CA SER A 213 31.55 -47.92 23.29
C SER A 213 30.79 -48.09 21.98
N ASN A 214 29.85 -47.19 21.68
CA ASN A 214 29.55 -46.81 20.30
C ASN A 214 28.85 -45.45 20.26
N ASN A 215 29.55 -44.49 19.65
CA ASN A 215 29.25 -43.07 19.63
C ASN A 215 28.50 -42.74 18.33
N SER A 216 27.27 -42.23 18.42
CA SER A 216 26.57 -41.65 17.26
C SER A 216 26.07 -40.25 17.63
N ASN A 217 26.88 -39.26 17.26
CA ASN A 217 26.58 -37.83 17.40
C ASN A 217 25.62 -37.39 16.30
N SER A 218 24.37 -37.05 16.67
CA SER A 218 23.50 -36.25 15.80
C SER A 218 23.87 -34.78 15.97
N SER A 219 24.59 -34.24 14.98
CA SER A 219 24.99 -32.82 14.97
C SER A 219 23.84 -31.95 14.45
N PHE A 220 23.44 -30.96 15.25
CA PHE A 220 22.46 -29.96 14.81
C PHE A 220 23.04 -29.08 13.69
N PRO A 221 22.20 -28.55 12.77
CA PRO A 221 22.63 -27.58 11.77
C PRO A 221 23.31 -26.35 12.41
N GLY A 222 24.32 -25.80 11.75
CA GLY A 222 25.19 -24.75 12.33
C GLY A 222 24.46 -23.48 12.80
N TYR A 223 23.35 -23.10 12.16
CA TYR A 223 22.54 -21.96 12.59
C TYR A 223 21.81 -22.22 13.92
N VAL A 224 21.40 -23.46 14.17
CA VAL A 224 20.77 -23.87 15.45
C VAL A 224 21.82 -23.81 16.56
N GLN A 225 23.03 -24.31 16.30
CA GLN A 225 24.13 -24.23 17.28
C GLN A 225 24.50 -22.79 17.61
N ALA A 226 24.57 -21.91 16.60
CA ALA A 226 24.84 -20.49 16.79
C ALA A 226 23.72 -19.76 17.55
N SER A 227 22.46 -20.21 17.44
CA SER A 227 21.35 -19.59 18.18
C SER A 227 21.35 -19.88 19.68
N LEU A 228 22.01 -20.96 20.13
CA LEU A 228 22.05 -21.38 21.55
C LEU A 228 22.76 -20.39 22.49
N GLN A 229 23.54 -19.46 21.93
CA GLN A 229 24.22 -18.40 22.67
C GLN A 229 23.28 -17.29 23.12
N TYR A 230 22.12 -17.13 22.46
CA TYR A 230 21.10 -16.14 22.82
C TYR A 230 20.03 -16.82 23.67
N LYS A 231 20.06 -16.60 24.98
CA LYS A 231 19.16 -17.28 25.92
C LYS A 231 17.99 -16.40 26.36
N THR A 232 18.18 -15.09 26.31
CA THR A 232 17.21 -14.09 26.74
C THR A 232 16.94 -13.06 25.65
N GLU A 233 15.82 -12.36 25.75
CA GLU A 233 15.47 -11.28 24.81
C GLU A 233 16.55 -10.17 24.77
N ALA A 234 17.19 -9.90 25.92
CA ALA A 234 18.29 -8.94 26.00
C ALA A 234 19.52 -9.37 25.18
N ASP A 235 19.84 -10.67 25.19
CA ASP A 235 20.97 -11.21 24.42
C ASP A 235 20.69 -11.13 22.91
N VAL A 236 19.44 -11.37 22.51
CA VAL A 236 18.99 -11.24 21.12
C VAL A 236 19.11 -9.79 20.65
N ASN A 237 18.60 -8.85 21.45
CA ASN A 237 18.67 -7.41 21.11
C ASN A 237 20.12 -6.92 21.03
N ALA A 238 20.99 -7.38 21.93
CA ALA A 238 22.42 -7.07 21.89
C ALA A 238 23.14 -7.70 20.68
N GLY A 239 22.68 -8.86 20.21
CA GLY A 239 23.18 -9.50 18.99
C GLY A 239 22.75 -8.75 17.72
N ILE A 240 21.49 -8.32 17.67
CA ILE A 240 20.94 -7.53 16.55
C ILE A 240 21.61 -6.15 16.48
N ALA A 241 21.86 -5.50 17.62
CA ALA A 241 22.54 -4.20 17.67
C ALA A 241 24.01 -4.23 17.20
N LYS A 242 24.61 -5.42 17.08
CA LYS A 242 25.98 -5.61 16.56
C LYS A 242 26.03 -5.85 15.05
N LEU A 243 24.87 -6.02 14.39
CA LEU A 243 24.85 -6.13 12.94
C LEU A 243 25.14 -4.77 12.32
N ASP A 244 25.99 -4.78 11.28
CA ASP A 244 26.25 -3.59 10.48
C ASP A 244 25.07 -3.31 9.53
N ASP A 245 24.85 -2.03 9.23
CA ASP A 245 23.77 -1.57 8.37
C ASP A 245 23.88 -2.17 6.95
N ALA A 246 25.10 -2.41 6.47
CA ALA A 246 25.34 -3.04 5.18
C ALA A 246 24.89 -4.51 5.14
N ASP A 247 25.07 -5.25 6.24
CA ASP A 247 24.63 -6.65 6.35
C ASP A 247 23.11 -6.75 6.46
N ILE A 248 22.49 -5.80 7.18
CA ILE A 248 21.03 -5.66 7.26
C ILE A 248 20.46 -5.36 5.87
N ALA A 249 21.02 -4.39 5.15
CA ALA A 249 20.60 -4.04 3.80
C ALA A 249 20.73 -5.23 2.84
N LYS A 250 21.84 -5.98 2.90
CA LYS A 250 22.05 -7.17 2.08
C LYS A 250 21.03 -8.27 2.39
N TYR A 251 20.65 -8.45 3.64
CA TYR A 251 19.61 -9.39 4.04
C TYR A 251 18.22 -8.95 3.55
N LEU A 252 17.89 -7.67 3.68
CA LEU A 252 16.62 -7.10 3.21
C LEU A 252 16.48 -7.17 1.69
N VAL A 253 17.54 -6.89 0.93
CA VAL A 253 17.54 -7.05 -0.53
C VAL A 253 17.34 -8.51 -0.95
N LYS A 254 17.90 -9.45 -0.18
CA LYS A 254 17.80 -10.88 -0.48
C LYS A 254 16.45 -11.49 -0.12
N ASN A 255 15.80 -10.99 0.94
CA ASN A 255 14.60 -11.61 1.51
C ASN A 255 13.35 -10.71 1.49
N GLY A 256 13.46 -9.45 1.04
CA GLY A 256 12.34 -8.51 1.00
C GLY A 256 11.35 -8.83 -0.12
N ASN A 257 10.06 -8.61 0.16
CA ASN A 257 8.95 -8.75 -0.78
C ASN A 257 8.19 -7.42 -0.91
N VAL A 258 7.44 -7.23 -2.01
CA VAL A 258 6.64 -6.01 -2.26
C VAL A 258 5.60 -5.72 -1.17
N LEU A 259 5.18 -6.74 -0.42
CA LEU A 259 4.25 -6.62 0.70
C LEU A 259 4.89 -5.98 1.95
N ASP A 260 6.21 -6.05 2.10
CA ASP A 260 6.93 -5.46 3.22
C ASP A 260 6.96 -3.93 3.13
N ASN A 261 6.89 -3.38 1.92
CA ASN A 261 6.83 -1.94 1.70
C ASN A 261 5.54 -1.32 2.29
N GLU A 262 4.41 -2.02 2.22
CA GLU A 262 3.13 -1.55 2.78
C GLU A 262 3.15 -1.57 4.33
N LEU A 263 3.84 -2.54 4.94
CA LEU A 263 4.03 -2.62 6.40
C LEU A 263 4.99 -1.54 6.93
N LEU A 264 5.99 -1.14 6.14
CA LEU A 264 6.90 -0.05 6.49
C LEU A 264 6.20 1.32 6.43
N ILE A 265 5.31 1.52 5.45
CA ILE A 265 4.52 2.76 5.33
C ILE A 265 3.55 2.92 6.51
N ASN A 266 2.91 1.84 6.97
CA ASN A 266 1.98 1.89 8.11
C ASN A 266 2.64 2.18 9.47
N ASN A 267 3.92 1.89 9.62
CA ASN A 267 4.68 2.14 10.86
C ASN A 267 5.50 3.43 10.82
N THR A 268 5.46 4.18 9.72
CA THR A 268 6.14 5.46 9.59
C THR A 268 5.12 6.58 9.85
N ASP A 269 5.42 7.49 10.78
CA ASP A 269 4.57 8.65 11.05
C ASP A 269 4.59 9.61 9.86
N VAL A 270 3.56 9.48 9.01
CA VAL A 270 3.40 10.28 7.79
C VAL A 270 2.91 11.70 8.05
N SER A 271 2.62 12.05 9.32
CA SER A 271 2.06 13.36 9.70
C SER A 271 3.03 14.52 9.46
N GLU A 272 4.34 14.24 9.37
CA GLU A 272 5.38 15.25 9.11
C GLU A 272 5.78 15.36 7.62
N MET A 273 5.22 14.54 6.73
CA MET A 273 5.51 14.62 5.29
C MET A 273 4.82 15.84 4.64
N PRO A 274 5.50 16.58 3.74
CA PRO A 274 4.87 17.62 2.94
C PRO A 274 3.69 17.06 2.14
N SER A 275 2.62 17.85 1.98
CA SER A 275 1.46 17.42 1.22
C SER A 275 1.79 17.35 -0.28
N GLU A 276 1.02 16.56 -1.04
CA GLU A 276 1.15 16.50 -2.51
C GLU A 276 1.09 17.88 -3.16
N SER A 277 0.30 18.80 -2.58
CA SER A 277 0.16 20.15 -3.08
C SER A 277 1.39 21.03 -2.86
N ASP A 278 2.24 20.69 -1.88
CA ASP A 278 3.42 21.48 -1.54
C ASP A 278 4.55 21.21 -2.54
N TYR A 279 4.71 19.95 -2.97
CA TYR A 279 5.64 19.58 -4.06
C TYR A 279 5.33 20.25 -5.40
N LEU A 280 4.07 20.63 -5.62
CA LEU A 280 3.64 21.32 -6.83
C LEU A 280 3.81 22.84 -6.75
N LYS A 281 3.92 23.39 -5.53
CA LYS A 281 4.02 24.85 -5.30
C LYS A 281 5.46 25.31 -5.13
N ASP A 282 6.33 24.45 -4.60
CA ASP A 282 7.73 24.76 -4.38
C ASP A 282 8.63 23.57 -4.74
N GLU A 283 9.53 23.81 -5.70
CA GLU A 283 10.51 22.83 -6.19
C GLU A 283 11.52 22.41 -5.11
N ASN A 284 11.70 23.22 -4.06
CA ASN A 284 12.63 22.93 -2.96
C ASN A 284 12.00 22.17 -1.79
N THR A 285 10.68 21.93 -1.81
CA THR A 285 9.94 21.24 -0.73
C THR A 285 10.58 19.92 -0.33
N LEU A 286 11.07 19.15 -1.32
CA LEU A 286 11.73 17.87 -1.07
C LEU A 286 13.08 18.05 -0.37
N ASN A 287 13.88 19.03 -0.79
CA ASN A 287 15.20 19.30 -0.22
C ASN A 287 15.07 19.77 1.24
N GLU A 288 14.14 20.68 1.51
CA GLU A 288 13.89 21.18 2.86
C GLU A 288 13.38 20.09 3.81
N TYR A 289 12.55 19.18 3.30
CA TYR A 289 12.10 18.01 4.07
C TYR A 289 13.24 17.04 4.38
N LEU A 290 14.10 16.75 3.39
CA LEU A 290 15.27 15.88 3.57
C LEU A 290 16.25 16.48 4.59
N ASP A 291 16.55 17.76 4.49
CA ASP A 291 17.41 18.49 5.44
C ASP A 291 16.82 18.42 6.86
N LYS A 292 15.50 18.58 7.00
CA LYS A 292 14.81 18.49 8.29
C LYS A 292 14.92 17.09 8.91
N ILE A 293 14.81 16.02 8.12
CA ILE A 293 14.98 14.65 8.61
C ILE A 293 16.43 14.37 9.00
N GLU A 294 17.39 14.80 8.18
CA GLU A 294 18.82 14.61 8.46
C GLU A 294 19.22 15.31 9.77
N ASN A 295 18.73 16.54 9.99
CA ASN A 295 18.93 17.28 11.23
C ASN A 295 18.23 16.65 12.45
N LYS A 296 17.07 15.97 12.26
CA LYS A 296 16.38 15.24 13.34
C LYS A 296 17.12 13.95 13.74
N LYS A 297 17.81 13.30 12.79
CA LYS A 297 18.67 12.14 13.08
C LYS A 297 19.92 12.53 13.87
N THR A 298 20.54 13.67 13.56
CA THR A 298 21.73 14.14 14.29
C THR A 298 21.40 14.56 15.73
N SER A 299 20.20 15.11 15.99
CA SER A 299 19.78 15.44 17.36
C SER A 299 19.50 14.23 18.25
N ASN A 300 19.03 13.12 17.67
CA ASN A 300 18.68 11.90 18.39
C ASN A 300 19.85 10.91 18.55
N SER A 301 21.02 11.21 17.97
CA SER A 301 22.22 10.36 18.02
C SER A 301 23.31 10.87 18.98
N THR A 302 23.02 11.87 19.82
CA THR A 302 23.93 12.25 20.91
C THR A 302 23.50 11.49 22.18
N PRO A 303 24.38 10.68 22.80
CA PRO A 303 24.04 9.84 23.96
C PRO A 303 23.67 10.64 25.22
#